data_AF-A0AAD6GWY4-F1
#
_entry.id   AF-A0AAD6GWY4-F1
#
_cell.length_a   1.000
_cell.length_b   1.000
_cell.length_c   1.000
_cell.angle_alpha   90.00
_cell.angle_beta   90.00
_cell.angle_gamma   90.00
#
_symmetry.space_group_name_H-M   'P 1'
#
loop_
_entity.id
_entity.type
_entity.pdbx_description
1 polymer ?
#
loop_
_entity_poly.entity_id
_entity_poly.type
_entity_poly.pdbx_seq_one_letter_code
_entity_poly.pdbx_strand_id
1 'polypeptide(L)'
;MTDEEPSLNIPSLLTLAVVSYFVLRWFFNRDESPAGGNRGRGRGNVVDPAQVEQIAQMFPQLSTRDIMWDLQRNGGSVAATTERVLTGRGLETPPPSFQPQVAIPPTNIQPTQTATAAPVPKADAQDLISRYNLSAKAESPPTESQPETPSKSSWSQNKEERQRILQKRRDDMILAARRKMMQKSQGDVQ
;
A
#
# COMPACT_ATOMS: atom_id res chain seq x y z
N MET A 1 51.71 39.08 -26.42
CA MET A 1 50.50 38.59 -25.75
C MET A 1 49.51 38.36 -26.85
N THR A 2 49.43 37.12 -27.34
CA THR A 2 48.47 36.71 -28.35
C THR A 2 47.19 36.35 -27.60
N ASP A 3 46.22 37.26 -27.66
CA ASP A 3 44.86 36.99 -27.25
C ASP A 3 44.25 36.06 -28.31
N GLU A 4 44.34 34.75 -28.04
CA GLU A 4 43.64 33.72 -28.78
C GLU A 4 42.14 33.92 -28.53
N GLU A 5 41.47 34.70 -29.38
CA GLU A 5 40.01 34.78 -29.44
C GLU A 5 39.47 33.33 -29.58
N PRO A 6 38.86 32.76 -28.53
CA PRO A 6 38.38 31.40 -28.59
C PRO A 6 37.24 31.38 -29.61
N SER A 7 37.49 30.78 -30.78
CA SER A 7 36.46 30.56 -31.80
C SER A 7 35.32 29.75 -31.16
N LEU A 8 34.29 30.47 -30.72
CA LEU A 8 33.12 29.93 -30.05
C LEU A 8 32.31 29.14 -31.08
N ASN A 9 32.69 27.88 -31.22
CA ASN A 9 32.01 26.93 -32.08
C ASN A 9 30.59 26.76 -31.54
N ILE A 10 29.64 27.46 -32.16
CA ILE A 10 28.20 27.36 -31.92
C ILE A 10 27.74 25.88 -31.80
N PRO A 11 28.19 24.94 -32.66
CA PRO A 11 27.84 23.52 -32.48
C PRO A 11 28.41 22.91 -31.20
N SER A 12 29.62 23.28 -30.77
CA SER A 12 30.21 22.82 -29.51
C SER A 12 29.43 23.36 -28.31
N LEU A 13 29.04 24.65 -28.31
CA LEU A 13 28.18 25.24 -27.28
C LEU A 13 26.84 24.53 -27.18
N LEU A 14 26.25 24.14 -28.32
CA LEU A 14 24.99 23.40 -28.34
C LEU A 14 25.15 22.01 -27.73
N THR A 15 26.23 21.29 -28.07
CA THR A 15 26.52 19.99 -27.44
C THR A 15 26.77 20.11 -25.94
N LEU A 16 27.51 21.12 -25.50
CA LEU A 16 27.80 21.39 -24.10
C LEU A 16 26.52 21.76 -23.35
N ALA A 17 25.63 22.55 -23.94
CA ALA A 17 24.33 22.90 -23.38
C ALA A 17 23.41 21.67 -23.22
N VAL A 18 23.38 20.77 -24.21
CA VAL A 18 22.57 19.54 -24.14
C VAL A 18 23.11 18.56 -23.10
N VAL A 19 24.43 18.37 -23.03
CA VAL A 19 25.07 17.52 -22.02
C VAL A 19 24.88 18.10 -20.63
N SER A 20 25.10 19.41 -20.47
CA SER A 20 24.83 20.16 -19.24
C SER A 20 23.37 20.02 -18.80
N TYR A 21 22.42 20.19 -19.72
CA TYR A 21 21.00 19.98 -19.45
C TYR A 21 20.71 18.56 -19.01
N PHE A 22 21.30 17.53 -19.63
CA PHE A 22 21.10 16.14 -19.18
C PHE A 22 21.73 15.85 -17.81
N VAL A 23 22.88 16.44 -17.49
CA VAL A 23 23.52 16.30 -16.18
C VAL A 23 22.72 17.04 -15.11
N LEU A 24 22.30 18.28 -15.36
CA LEU A 24 21.42 19.05 -14.48
C LEU A 24 20.07 18.35 -14.35
N ARG A 25 19.45 17.92 -15.44
CA ARG A 25 18.22 17.11 -15.42
C ARG A 25 18.46 15.85 -14.60
N TRP A 26 19.55 15.13 -14.74
CA TRP A 26 19.81 13.92 -13.97
C TRP A 26 20.05 14.22 -12.48
N PHE A 27 20.77 15.29 -12.14
CA PHE A 27 21.02 15.69 -10.74
C PHE A 27 19.78 16.29 -10.07
N PHE A 28 19.02 17.14 -10.74
CA PHE A 28 17.78 17.72 -10.23
C PHE A 28 16.61 16.70 -10.28
N ASN A 29 16.60 15.79 -11.25
CA ASN A 29 15.63 14.67 -11.33
C ASN A 29 16.07 13.45 -10.48
N ARG A 30 17.18 13.52 -9.73
CA ARG A 30 17.39 12.65 -8.57
C ARG A 30 16.49 13.06 -7.41
N ASP A 31 16.16 14.35 -7.29
CA ASP A 31 15.11 14.83 -6.39
C ASP A 31 13.71 14.71 -7.02
N GLU A 32 13.59 14.81 -8.35
CA GLU A 32 12.37 14.45 -9.10
C GLU A 32 12.38 12.97 -9.51
N SER A 33 12.45 12.07 -8.52
CA SER A 33 12.21 10.64 -8.75
C SER A 33 10.92 10.44 -9.58
N PRO A 34 10.94 9.63 -10.66
CA PRO A 34 9.73 9.33 -11.43
C PRO A 34 8.76 8.57 -10.53
N ALA A 35 7.84 9.28 -9.88
CA ALA A 35 6.67 8.76 -9.19
C ALA A 35 6.87 7.37 -8.53
N GLY A 36 7.92 7.23 -7.73
CA GLY A 36 8.33 5.98 -7.11
C GLY A 36 9.28 6.27 -5.96
N GLY A 37 8.73 6.49 -4.77
CA GLY A 37 9.51 6.48 -3.53
C GLY A 37 10.07 7.81 -3.06
N ASN A 38 9.21 8.74 -2.62
CA ASN A 38 9.42 9.45 -1.34
C ASN A 38 8.17 10.25 -0.90
N ARG A 39 7.02 9.58 -0.76
CA ARG A 39 5.85 10.18 -0.08
C ARG A 39 5.90 9.86 1.42
N GLY A 40 6.92 10.38 2.09
CA GLY A 40 7.18 10.18 3.52
C GLY A 40 7.12 11.46 4.34
N ARG A 41 6.34 12.46 3.92
CA ARG A 41 5.96 13.60 4.76
C ARG A 41 4.45 13.76 4.66
N GLY A 42 3.72 13.29 5.68
CA GLY A 42 2.33 13.68 5.90
C GLY A 42 1.24 12.65 5.59
N ARG A 43 1.55 11.37 5.30
CA ARG A 43 0.56 10.29 5.45
C ARG A 43 1.00 9.44 6.60
N GLY A 44 0.22 9.43 7.69
CA GLY A 44 0.52 8.73 8.93
C GLY A 44 1.16 7.39 8.62
N ASN A 45 2.40 7.23 9.09
CA ASN A 45 3.24 6.06 8.85
C ASN A 45 2.45 4.84 9.33
N VAL A 46 1.77 4.19 8.40
CA VAL A 46 1.06 2.95 8.67
C VAL A 46 2.13 1.93 8.99
N VAL A 47 2.21 1.56 10.26
CA VAL A 47 3.15 0.56 10.73
C VAL A 47 2.63 -0.79 10.24
N ASP A 48 3.48 -1.51 9.50
CA ASP A 48 3.17 -2.86 9.05
C ASP A 48 3.19 -3.81 10.26
N PRO A 49 2.07 -4.50 10.56
CA PRO A 49 2.02 -5.43 11.70
C PRO A 49 3.05 -6.57 11.60
N ALA A 50 3.45 -6.98 10.39
CA ALA A 50 4.45 -8.05 10.23
C ALA A 50 5.82 -7.64 10.78
N GLN A 51 6.18 -6.36 10.63
CA GLN A 51 7.45 -5.82 11.12
C GLN A 51 7.48 -5.75 12.65
N VAL A 52 6.34 -5.40 13.25
CA VAL A 52 6.18 -5.36 14.71
C VAL A 52 6.32 -6.76 15.30
N GLU A 53 5.67 -7.75 14.67
CA GLU A 53 5.74 -9.16 15.08
C GLU A 53 7.19 -9.70 15.02
N GLN A 54 7.92 -9.38 13.96
CA GLN A 54 9.32 -9.78 13.82
C GLN A 54 10.18 -9.25 14.98
N ILE A 55 10.01 -7.97 15.34
CA ILE A 55 10.77 -7.36 16.44
C ILE A 55 10.32 -7.92 17.79
N ALA A 56 9.03 -8.18 17.97
CA ALA A 56 8.50 -8.79 19.18
C ALA A 56 9.05 -10.22 19.39
N GLN A 57 9.27 -10.97 18.32
CA GLN A 57 9.92 -12.30 18.38
C GLN A 57 11.40 -12.22 18.75
N MET A 58 12.14 -11.21 18.27
CA MET A 58 13.55 -11.01 18.62
C MET A 58 13.75 -10.44 20.03
N PHE A 59 12.82 -9.60 20.49
CA PHE A 59 12.90 -8.89 21.76
C PHE A 59 11.57 -9.02 22.53
N PRO A 60 11.27 -10.19 23.11
CA PRO A 60 10.00 -10.43 23.80
C PRO A 60 9.80 -9.55 25.05
N GLN A 61 10.87 -8.95 25.57
CA GLN A 61 10.83 -7.99 26.67
C GLN A 61 10.32 -6.60 26.27
N LEU A 62 10.25 -6.28 24.97
CA LEU A 62 9.78 -4.98 24.50
C LEU A 62 8.29 -5.00 24.26
N SER A 63 7.60 -3.94 24.68
CA SER A 63 6.18 -3.86 24.43
C SER A 63 5.90 -3.58 22.95
N THR A 64 4.89 -4.25 22.41
CA THR A 64 4.40 -4.06 21.02
C THR A 64 4.10 -2.59 20.72
N ARG A 65 3.64 -1.85 21.74
CA ARG A 65 3.31 -0.42 21.65
C ARG A 65 4.56 0.45 21.46
N ASP A 66 5.64 0.14 22.17
CA ASP A 66 6.92 0.87 22.07
C ASP A 66 7.58 0.58 20.72
N ILE A 67 7.55 -0.68 20.26
CA ILE A 67 8.07 -1.09 18.96
C ILE A 67 7.38 -0.32 17.84
N MET A 68 6.05 -0.27 17.89
CA MET A 68 5.24 0.41 16.88
C MET A 68 5.46 1.92 16.90
N TRP A 69 5.64 2.52 18.07
CA TRP A 69 5.99 3.93 18.19
C TRP A 69 7.34 4.25 17.55
N ASP A 70 8.34 3.43 17.83
CA ASP A 70 9.68 3.60 17.27
C ASP A 70 9.69 3.35 15.76
N LEU A 71 8.96 2.33 15.27
CA LEU A 71 8.75 2.11 13.84
C LEU A 71 8.08 3.28 13.18
N GLN A 72 7.05 3.85 13.82
CA GLN A 72 6.35 5.00 13.28
C GLN A 72 7.28 6.20 13.12
N ARG A 73 8.20 6.43 14.07
CA ARG A 73 9.19 7.53 14.00
C ARG A 73 10.34 7.24 13.04
N ASN A 74 10.79 5.99 12.97
CA ASN A 74 11.91 5.56 12.14
C ASN A 74 11.49 5.19 10.71
N GLY A 75 10.26 5.49 10.30
CA GLY A 75 9.79 5.28 8.93
C GLY A 75 9.49 3.83 8.55
N GLY A 76 9.21 2.96 9.52
CA GLY A 76 8.95 1.53 9.29
C GLY A 76 10.22 0.72 9.06
N SER A 77 11.37 1.15 9.60
CA SER A 77 12.62 0.40 9.48
C SER A 77 12.81 -0.55 10.67
N VAL A 78 12.73 -1.86 10.39
CA VAL A 78 13.04 -2.91 11.37
C VAL A 78 14.50 -2.83 11.79
N ALA A 79 15.42 -2.74 10.83
CA ALA A 79 16.86 -2.70 11.08
C ALA A 79 17.27 -1.56 12.01
N ALA A 80 16.75 -0.34 11.78
CA ALA A 80 17.05 0.81 12.62
C ALA A 80 16.55 0.62 14.06
N THR A 81 15.40 -0.04 14.21
CA THR A 81 14.79 -0.34 15.51
C THR A 81 15.59 -1.42 16.23
N THR A 82 16.01 -2.48 15.53
CA THR A 82 16.86 -3.53 16.11
C THR A 82 18.21 -2.99 16.55
N GLU A 83 18.86 -2.15 15.74
CA GLU A 83 20.15 -1.55 16.10
C GLU A 83 20.03 -0.64 17.32
N ARG A 84 18.95 0.14 17.44
CA ARG A 84 18.68 0.99 18.61
C ARG A 84 18.51 0.18 19.90
N VAL A 85 17.84 -0.95 19.81
CA VAL A 85 17.66 -1.88 20.94
C VAL A 85 19.00 -2.50 21.32
N LEU A 86 19.78 -2.96 20.34
CA LEU A 86 21.08 -3.60 20.56
C LEU A 86 22.14 -2.62 21.11
N THR A 87 22.07 -1.35 20.73
CA THR A 87 22.97 -0.29 21.25
C THR A 87 22.63 0.15 22.67
N GLY A 88 21.63 -0.48 23.31
CA GLY A 88 21.27 -0.25 24.71
C GLY A 88 20.50 1.04 24.97
N ARG A 89 20.12 1.78 23.92
CA ARG A 89 19.35 3.03 24.06
C ARG A 89 17.87 2.78 24.41
N GLY A 90 17.39 1.54 24.27
CA GLY A 90 16.00 1.18 24.51
C GLY A 90 15.03 1.84 23.52
N LEU A 91 13.76 1.45 23.59
CA LEU A 91 12.69 2.11 22.83
C LEU A 91 12.13 3.27 23.65
N GLU A 92 11.79 4.37 22.98
CA GLU A 92 11.19 5.52 23.64
C GLU A 92 9.75 5.22 24.06
N THR A 93 9.38 5.61 25.28
CA THR A 93 8.01 5.41 25.78
C THR A 93 7.00 6.27 25.02
N PRO A 94 6.01 5.67 24.34
CA PRO A 94 5.02 6.39 23.56
C PRO A 94 4.08 7.21 24.46
N PRO A 95 3.73 8.45 24.05
CA PRO A 95 2.82 9.30 24.81
C PRO A 95 1.44 8.64 24.94
N PRO A 96 0.68 8.89 26.01
CA PRO A 96 -0.62 8.26 26.25
C PRO A 96 -1.64 8.54 25.14
N SER A 97 -1.48 9.63 24.39
CA SER A 97 -2.28 9.96 23.19
C SER A 97 -1.96 9.11 21.96
N PHE A 98 -0.88 8.32 21.99
CA PHE A 98 -0.52 7.42 20.90
C PHE A 98 -1.55 6.29 20.79
N GLN A 99 -2.37 6.36 19.74
CA GLN A 99 -3.27 5.29 19.34
C GLN A 99 -2.68 4.60 18.11
N PRO A 100 -2.21 3.35 18.27
CA PRO A 100 -1.81 2.48 17.17
C PRO A 100 -2.82 2.47 16.03
N GLN A 101 -2.49 3.11 14.90
CA GLN A 101 -3.22 2.90 13.66
C GLN A 101 -2.66 1.63 13.02
N VAL A 102 -2.89 0.48 13.65
CA VAL A 102 -2.63 -0.80 12.98
C VAL A 102 -3.55 -0.80 11.75
N ALA A 103 -3.01 -1.00 10.57
CA ALA A 103 -3.82 -1.27 9.38
C ALA A 103 -4.43 -2.67 9.54
N ILE A 104 -5.40 -2.77 10.44
CA ILE A 104 -6.32 -3.90 10.46
C ILE A 104 -7.12 -3.72 9.16
N PRO A 105 -7.07 -4.66 8.20
CA PRO A 105 -8.04 -4.63 7.11
C PRO A 105 -9.43 -4.57 7.76
N PRO A 106 -10.39 -3.79 7.24
CA PRO A 106 -11.69 -3.63 7.87
C PRO A 106 -12.48 -4.95 7.79
N THR A 107 -12.13 -5.89 8.65
CA THR A 107 -13.09 -6.86 9.15
C THR A 107 -13.90 -6.10 10.16
N ASN A 108 -15.17 -5.91 9.82
CA ASN A 108 -16.22 -5.48 10.72
C ASN A 108 -16.22 -6.38 11.97
N ILE A 109 -15.45 -6.01 12.97
CA ILE A 109 -15.54 -6.53 14.33
C ILE A 109 -15.68 -5.29 15.20
N GLN A 110 -16.90 -5.03 15.64
CA GLN A 110 -17.22 -3.98 16.59
C GLN A 110 -16.33 -4.11 17.83
N PRO A 111 -15.61 -3.06 18.25
CA PRO A 111 -15.24 -2.96 19.65
C PRO A 111 -16.53 -2.72 20.43
N THR A 112 -16.82 -3.62 21.38
CA THR A 112 -17.79 -3.41 22.45
C THR A 112 -17.38 -2.17 23.24
N GLN A 113 -17.83 -1.01 22.80
CA GLN A 113 -17.89 0.19 23.59
C GLN A 113 -19.32 0.67 23.56
N THR A 114 -19.95 0.60 24.72
CA THR A 114 -21.24 1.21 25.04
C THR A 114 -21.18 2.70 24.71
N ALA A 115 -21.60 3.05 23.51
CA ALA A 115 -22.04 4.39 23.16
C ALA A 115 -23.30 4.24 22.32
N THR A 116 -24.42 4.66 22.88
CA THR A 116 -25.69 4.88 22.17
C THR A 116 -25.45 5.84 21.01
N ALA A 117 -25.19 5.28 19.83
CA ALA A 117 -25.16 6.00 18.56
C ALA A 117 -26.36 5.54 17.73
N ALA A 118 -27.19 6.51 17.37
CA ALA A 118 -28.37 6.33 16.52
C ALA A 118 -28.02 5.60 15.21
N PRO A 119 -28.93 4.77 14.66
CA PRO A 119 -28.68 4.08 13.40
C PRO A 119 -28.60 5.09 12.26
N VAL A 120 -27.40 5.30 11.73
CA VAL A 120 -27.23 5.95 10.43
C VAL A 120 -27.84 5.01 9.39
N PRO A 121 -28.82 5.44 8.58
CA PRO A 121 -29.39 4.59 7.55
C PRO A 121 -28.28 4.24 6.57
N LYS A 122 -28.12 2.93 6.30
CA LYS A 122 -27.30 2.43 5.19
C LYS A 122 -27.86 3.07 3.92
N ALA A 123 -27.28 4.18 3.50
CA ALA A 123 -27.55 4.73 2.17
C ALA A 123 -27.29 3.59 1.18
N ASP A 124 -28.25 3.37 0.28
CA ASP A 124 -28.20 2.42 -0.83
C ASP A 124 -26.79 2.37 -1.42
N ALA A 125 -25.98 1.45 -0.92
CA ALA A 125 -24.63 1.25 -1.37
C ALA A 125 -24.78 0.62 -2.75
N GLN A 126 -24.72 1.45 -3.80
CA GLN A 126 -24.79 1.02 -5.20
C GLN A 126 -24.12 -0.34 -5.36
N ASP A 127 -24.90 -1.32 -5.83
CA ASP A 127 -24.44 -2.70 -5.99
C ASP A 127 -23.09 -2.73 -6.70
N LEU A 128 -22.12 -3.45 -6.11
CA LEU A 128 -20.78 -3.62 -6.69
C LEU A 128 -20.85 -4.19 -8.11
N ILE A 129 -21.88 -4.95 -8.42
CA ILE A 129 -22.18 -5.48 -9.74
C ILE A 129 -22.44 -4.33 -10.73
N SER A 130 -23.29 -3.36 -10.35
CA SER A 130 -23.61 -2.20 -11.17
C SER A 130 -22.41 -1.25 -11.32
N ARG A 131 -21.65 -1.02 -10.24
CA ARG A 131 -20.47 -0.14 -10.26
C ARG A 131 -19.37 -0.60 -11.21
N TYR A 132 -19.25 -1.91 -11.41
CA TYR A 132 -18.23 -2.50 -12.27
C TYR A 132 -18.81 -3.10 -13.56
N ASN A 133 -20.10 -2.92 -13.84
CA ASN A 133 -20.81 -3.47 -15.00
C ASN A 133 -20.72 -5.01 -15.12
N LEU A 134 -20.82 -5.73 -14.00
CA LEU A 134 -20.78 -7.20 -13.94
C LEU A 134 -22.14 -7.89 -14.15
N SER A 135 -23.22 -7.14 -14.44
CA SER A 135 -24.58 -7.68 -14.55
C SER A 135 -24.70 -8.83 -15.56
N ALA A 136 -24.15 -8.65 -16.76
CA ALA A 136 -24.15 -9.67 -17.81
C ALA A 136 -23.43 -10.98 -17.41
N LYS A 137 -22.43 -10.90 -16.52
CA LYS A 137 -21.68 -12.07 -16.03
C LYS A 137 -22.34 -12.72 -14.80
N ALA A 138 -23.20 -11.98 -14.12
CA ALA A 138 -23.97 -12.47 -12.97
C ALA A 138 -25.23 -13.24 -13.40
N GLU A 139 -25.85 -12.87 -14.53
CA GLU A 139 -27.06 -13.53 -15.06
C GLU A 139 -26.77 -14.78 -15.91
N SER A 140 -25.53 -14.97 -16.37
CA SER A 140 -25.16 -16.16 -17.14
C SER A 140 -25.08 -17.42 -16.25
N PRO A 141 -25.85 -18.50 -16.55
CA PRO A 141 -25.74 -19.79 -15.86
C PRO A 141 -24.36 -20.44 -16.10
N PRO A 142 -23.96 -21.42 -15.27
CA PRO A 142 -22.56 -21.69 -14.96
C PRO A 142 -21.85 -22.30 -16.17
N THR A 143 -21.05 -21.51 -16.87
CA THR A 143 -19.85 -22.08 -17.48
C THR A 143 -18.89 -22.34 -16.32
N GLU A 144 -18.64 -23.60 -16.04
CA GLU A 144 -17.56 -24.10 -15.20
C GLU A 144 -16.26 -23.38 -15.58
N SER A 145 -16.03 -22.22 -14.98
CA SER A 145 -14.69 -21.68 -14.86
C SER A 145 -14.12 -22.52 -13.74
N GLN A 146 -13.51 -23.64 -14.12
CA GLN A 146 -12.79 -24.52 -13.22
C GLN A 146 -12.01 -23.65 -12.20
N PRO A 147 -11.92 -24.06 -10.93
CA PRO A 147 -10.95 -23.50 -10.03
C PRO A 147 -9.59 -23.86 -10.60
N GLU A 148 -9.08 -23.02 -11.49
CA GLU A 148 -7.68 -23.01 -11.90
C GLU A 148 -6.92 -23.01 -10.58
N THR A 149 -6.27 -24.14 -10.32
CA THR A 149 -5.39 -24.34 -9.17
C THR A 149 -4.61 -23.06 -8.90
N PRO A 150 -4.31 -22.70 -7.64
CA PRO A 150 -3.52 -21.52 -7.33
C PRO A 150 -2.09 -21.74 -7.84
N SER A 151 -1.90 -21.64 -9.15
CA SER A 151 -0.61 -21.57 -9.80
C SER A 151 0.03 -20.33 -9.20
N LYS A 152 1.09 -20.61 -8.43
CA LYS A 152 1.88 -19.67 -7.63
C LYS A 152 1.80 -18.28 -8.26
N SER A 153 1.03 -17.40 -7.63
CA SER A 153 0.77 -16.03 -8.12
C SER A 153 2.08 -15.26 -8.03
N SER A 154 2.93 -15.45 -9.05
CA SER A 154 4.08 -14.62 -9.29
C SER A 154 3.51 -13.29 -9.75
N TRP A 155 3.73 -12.27 -8.94
CA TRP A 155 3.41 -10.89 -9.26
C TRP A 155 4.11 -10.54 -10.59
N SER A 156 3.35 -10.45 -11.69
CA SER A 156 3.94 -10.24 -13.01
C SER A 156 4.76 -8.96 -13.02
N GLN A 157 5.93 -8.94 -13.66
CA GLN A 157 6.77 -7.74 -13.75
C GLN A 157 6.14 -6.66 -14.66
N ASN A 158 5.23 -7.04 -15.55
CA ASN A 158 4.46 -6.14 -16.41
C ASN A 158 3.27 -5.52 -15.67
N LYS A 159 3.18 -4.19 -15.69
CA LYS A 159 2.15 -3.42 -14.98
C LYS A 159 0.75 -3.70 -15.51
N GLU A 160 0.60 -3.78 -16.83
CA GLU A 160 -0.68 -3.97 -17.53
C GLU A 160 -1.24 -5.37 -17.24
N GLU A 161 -0.37 -6.38 -17.30
CA GLU A 161 -0.72 -7.76 -16.98
C GLU A 161 -1.16 -7.89 -15.53
N ARG A 162 -0.43 -7.25 -14.60
CA ARG A 162 -0.79 -7.24 -13.19
C ARG A 162 -2.14 -6.59 -12.94
N GLN A 163 -2.39 -5.44 -13.57
CA GLN A 163 -3.67 -4.75 -13.47
C GLN A 163 -4.81 -5.65 -13.96
N ARG A 164 -4.63 -6.36 -15.07
CA ARG A 164 -5.63 -7.32 -15.58
C ARG A 164 -5.87 -8.48 -14.61
N ILE A 165 -4.82 -9.06 -14.04
CA ILE A 165 -4.94 -10.17 -13.08
C ILE A 165 -5.69 -9.70 -11.82
N LEU A 166 -5.37 -8.52 -11.29
CA LEU A 166 -6.02 -7.97 -10.11
C LEU A 166 -7.49 -7.61 -10.37
N GLN A 167 -7.79 -7.05 -11.55
CA GLN A 167 -9.18 -6.79 -11.98
C GLN A 167 -9.97 -8.09 -12.05
N LYS A 168 -9.44 -9.11 -12.73
CA LYS A 168 -10.07 -10.44 -12.81
C LYS A 168 -10.35 -11.02 -11.42
N ARG A 169 -9.35 -11.01 -10.52
CA ARG A 169 -9.50 -11.52 -9.15
C ARG A 169 -10.55 -10.76 -8.35
N ARG A 170 -10.64 -9.43 -8.53
CA ARG A 170 -11.67 -8.60 -7.88
C ARG A 170 -13.05 -8.98 -8.42
N ASP A 171 -13.20 -9.10 -9.72
CA ASP A 171 -14.47 -9.37 -10.37
C ASP A 171 -14.99 -10.78 -9.99
N ASP A 172 -14.09 -11.77 -9.94
CA ASP A 172 -14.40 -13.13 -9.47
C ASP A 172 -14.86 -13.13 -8.00
N MET A 173 -14.20 -12.34 -7.15
CA MET A 173 -14.57 -12.20 -5.73
C MET A 173 -15.95 -11.57 -5.55
N ILE A 174 -16.29 -10.56 -6.36
CA ILE A 174 -17.61 -9.91 -6.33
C ILE A 174 -18.71 -10.92 -6.68
N LEU A 175 -18.50 -11.73 -7.71
CA LEU A 175 -19.47 -12.78 -8.11
C LEU A 175 -19.59 -13.87 -7.05
N ALA A 176 -18.46 -14.34 -6.49
CA ALA A 176 -18.48 -15.33 -5.41
C ALA A 176 -19.19 -14.81 -4.15
N ALA A 177 -18.96 -13.56 -3.78
CA ALA A 177 -19.63 -12.91 -2.66
C ALA A 177 -21.15 -12.81 -2.90
N ARG A 178 -21.58 -12.44 -4.12
CA ARG A 178 -23.00 -12.42 -4.50
C ARG A 178 -23.65 -13.79 -4.36
N ARG A 179 -23.00 -14.85 -4.85
CA ARG A 179 -23.48 -16.23 -4.72
C ARG A 179 -23.62 -16.64 -3.26
N LYS A 180 -22.61 -16.34 -2.43
CA LYS A 180 -22.64 -16.63 -0.99
C LYS A 180 -23.76 -15.86 -0.27
N MET A 181 -24.00 -14.60 -0.65
CA MET A 181 -25.11 -13.80 -0.13
C MET A 181 -26.47 -14.43 -0.49
N MET A 182 -26.67 -14.81 -1.75
CA MET A 182 -27.91 -15.45 -2.21
C MET A 182 -28.19 -16.77 -1.47
N GLN A 183 -27.17 -17.62 -1.31
CA GLN A 183 -27.29 -18.88 -0.57
C GLN A 183 -27.63 -18.64 0.91
N LYS A 184 -27.00 -17.65 1.55
CA LYS A 184 -27.30 -17.30 2.94
C LYS A 184 -28.73 -16.76 3.10
N SER A 185 -29.17 -15.87 2.21
CA SER A 185 -30.56 -15.37 2.24
C SER A 185 -31.61 -16.45 1.99
N GLN A 186 -31.26 -17.53 1.28
CA GLN A 186 -32.16 -18.68 1.11
C GLN A 186 -32.15 -19.62 2.32
N GLY A 187 -31.02 -19.74 3.03
CA GLY A 187 -30.89 -20.56 4.23
C GLY A 187 -31.53 -19.95 5.49
N ASP A 188 -31.62 -18.61 5.57
CA ASP A 188 -32.27 -17.90 6.69
C ASP A 188 -33.83 -17.90 6.58
N VAL A 189 -34.41 -18.49 5.53
CA VAL A 189 -35.88 -18.54 5.27
C VAL A 189 -36.46 -19.93 5.60
N GLN A 190 -35.78 -20.73 6.42
CA GLN A 190 -36.22 -22.09 6.81
C GLN A 190 -36.23 -22.27 8.33
#